data_AF-A0A8T9ALQ9-F1
#
_entry.id   AF-A0A8T9ALQ9-F1
#
_cell.length_a   1.000
_cell.length_b   1.000
_cell.length_c   1.000
_cell.angle_alpha   90.00
_cell.angle_beta   90.00
_cell.angle_gamma   90.00
#
_symmetry.space_group_name_H-M   'P 1'
#
loop_
_entity.id
_entity.type
_entity.pdbx_description
1 polymer ?
#
loop_
_entity_poly.entity_id
_entity_poly.type
_entity_poly.pdbx_seq_one_letter_code
_entity_poly.pdbx_strand_id
1 'polypeptide(L)'
;MDIQPAPFVPPAPKPRTSPPSTLEMIRIVYRNPLELWGEPTYNEPWISANGVGGHLIIANDPGLIRHVLVDNAKNYKMATVRQKILRPILRDGLLTAEGEVWKRSRKAMAPVFTPRHIFGFAQPMLKRTREFVTRYEAGGTSDIAHDMTLLTYDILAETLFSGEIAGEPGSFANEIDRLFETMGRVDPLDLLRAPDWLPRLTRIRGRKTMAYFRKIVTDTVKMREEKFRRDPDAVPQDFLTLLLKAEGPDGLTRSEVEDN
;
A
#
# COMPACT_ATOMS: atom_id res chain seq x y z
N MET A 1 -5.97 33.49 -34.24
CA MET A 1 -5.07 33.47 -33.07
C MET A 1 -5.28 32.12 -32.42
N ASP A 2 -4.40 31.18 -32.72
CA ASP A 2 -4.40 29.85 -32.12
C ASP A 2 -3.89 29.98 -30.68
N ILE A 3 -4.80 30.05 -29.72
CA ILE A 3 -4.46 29.96 -28.31
C ILE A 3 -4.19 28.47 -28.06
N GLN A 4 -2.93 28.05 -28.17
CA GLN A 4 -2.57 26.75 -27.60
C GLN A 4 -2.86 26.80 -26.10
N PRO A 5 -3.68 25.88 -25.56
CA PRO A 5 -3.89 25.82 -24.13
C PRO A 5 -2.54 25.58 -23.48
N ALA A 6 -2.17 26.46 -22.54
CA ALA A 6 -0.95 26.27 -21.76
C ALA A 6 -0.96 24.87 -21.13
N PRO A 7 0.16 24.12 -21.16
CA PRO A 7 0.20 22.81 -20.56
C PRO A 7 -0.19 22.90 -19.09
N PHE A 8 -1.05 21.99 -18.65
CA PHE A 8 -1.45 21.92 -17.25
C PHE A 8 -0.21 21.70 -16.38
N VAL A 9 0.07 22.65 -15.49
CA VAL A 9 1.12 22.53 -14.48
C VAL A 9 0.42 22.19 -13.16
N PRO A 10 0.61 20.97 -12.62
CA PRO A 10 0.01 20.62 -11.34
C PRO A 10 0.54 21.52 -10.22
N PRO A 11 -0.28 21.84 -9.20
CA PRO A 11 0.18 22.60 -8.06
C PRO A 11 1.31 21.85 -7.35
N ALA A 12 2.46 22.50 -7.19
CA ALA A 12 3.62 21.97 -6.49
C ALA A 12 4.08 22.96 -5.41
N PRO A 13 4.49 22.48 -4.22
CA PRO A 13 5.09 23.35 -3.23
C PRO A 13 6.41 23.91 -3.75
N LYS A 14 6.70 25.19 -3.46
CA LYS A 14 8.02 25.76 -3.74
C LYS A 14 9.04 25.12 -2.78
N PRO A 15 10.10 24.46 -3.27
CA PRO A 15 11.12 23.86 -2.41
C PRO A 15 11.76 24.89 -1.49
N ARG A 16 12.06 24.49 -0.25
CA ARG A 16 12.70 25.37 0.74
C ARG A 16 14.20 25.49 0.44
N THR A 17 14.76 26.66 0.67
CA THR A 17 16.22 26.89 0.57
C THR A 17 16.95 26.64 1.89
N SER A 18 16.23 26.72 3.02
CA SER A 18 16.75 26.47 4.35
C SER A 18 16.02 25.29 5.03
N PRO A 19 16.64 24.62 6.02
CA PRO A 19 15.95 23.62 6.84
C PRO A 19 14.85 24.26 7.70
N PRO A 20 13.68 23.61 7.91
CA PRO A 20 12.66 24.12 8.82
C PRO A 20 13.08 23.95 10.27
N SER A 21 12.62 24.84 11.15
CA SER A 21 12.71 24.62 12.60
C SER A 21 11.85 23.43 13.02
N THR A 22 12.06 22.88 14.22
CA THR A 22 11.30 21.72 14.72
C THR A 22 9.79 21.94 14.77
N LEU A 23 9.33 23.13 15.18
CA LEU A 23 7.90 23.46 15.23
C LEU A 23 7.29 23.60 13.83
N GLU A 24 8.03 24.21 12.90
CA GLU A 24 7.62 24.29 11.50
C GLU A 24 7.57 22.90 10.86
N MET A 25 8.54 22.03 11.17
CA MET A 25 8.59 20.66 10.69
C MET A 25 7.34 19.87 11.11
N ILE A 26 6.91 19.98 12.38
CA ILE A 26 5.67 19.35 12.86
C ILE A 26 4.46 19.87 12.10
N ARG A 27 4.36 21.20 11.91
CA ARG A 27 3.27 21.83 11.17
C ARG A 27 3.24 21.40 9.70
N ILE A 28 4.41 21.33 9.06
CA ILE A 28 4.57 20.92 7.67
C ILE A 28 4.13 19.46 7.51
N VAL A 29 4.60 18.54 8.36
CA VAL A 29 4.25 17.12 8.30
C VAL A 29 2.74 16.89 8.39
N TYR A 30 2.04 17.69 9.21
CA TYR A 30 0.60 17.58 9.36
C TYR A 30 -0.17 18.13 8.15
N ARG A 31 0.31 19.21 7.52
CA ARG A 31 -0.37 19.87 6.39
C ARG A 31 -0.03 19.24 5.05
N ASN A 32 1.27 19.15 4.76
CA ASN A 32 1.81 18.70 3.49
C ASN A 32 3.29 18.28 3.68
N PRO A 33 3.58 16.99 3.89
CA PRO A 33 4.95 16.53 4.11
C PRO A 33 5.87 16.75 2.91
N LEU A 34 5.33 17.00 1.70
CA LEU A 34 6.15 17.32 0.53
C LEU A 34 6.90 18.65 0.67
N GLU A 35 6.43 19.56 1.54
CA GLU A 35 7.12 20.83 1.82
C GLU A 35 8.39 20.65 2.67
N LEU A 36 8.65 19.44 3.21
CA LEU A 36 9.92 19.15 3.89
C LEU A 36 11.10 19.09 2.93
N TRP A 37 10.86 18.74 1.67
CA TRP A 37 11.92 18.58 0.68
C TRP A 37 12.42 19.95 0.23
N GLY A 38 13.70 20.21 0.50
CA GLY A 38 14.37 21.45 0.12
C GLY A 38 14.99 21.37 -1.27
N GLU A 39 15.43 22.50 -1.81
CA GLU A 39 16.16 22.57 -3.07
C GLU A 39 17.38 21.63 -3.13
N PRO A 40 18.21 21.49 -2.06
CA PRO A 40 19.33 20.54 -2.08
C PRO A 40 18.89 19.08 -2.24
N THR A 41 17.68 18.72 -1.79
CA THR A 41 17.15 17.36 -1.94
C THR A 41 16.97 16.97 -3.41
N TYR A 42 16.73 17.93 -4.30
CA TYR A 42 16.49 17.65 -5.71
C TYR A 42 17.76 17.78 -6.57
N ASN A 43 18.72 18.60 -6.13
CA ASN A 43 19.86 18.99 -6.95
C ASN A 43 21.17 18.34 -6.54
N GLU A 44 21.30 17.83 -5.31
CA GLU A 44 22.54 17.22 -4.84
C GLU A 44 22.51 15.69 -5.00
N PRO A 45 23.67 15.04 -5.28
CA PRO A 45 23.75 13.58 -5.41
C PRO A 45 23.42 12.85 -4.10
N TRP A 46 23.69 13.49 -2.96
CA TRP A 46 23.22 13.05 -1.66
C TRP A 46 23.20 14.21 -0.69
N ILE A 47 22.36 14.11 0.34
CA ILE A 47 22.38 15.05 1.47
C ILE A 47 22.36 14.29 2.79
N SER A 48 22.94 14.91 3.81
CA SER A 48 22.90 14.42 5.18
C SER A 48 22.31 15.48 6.08
N ALA A 49 21.32 15.08 6.88
CA ALA A 49 20.63 15.94 7.83
C ALA A 49 20.57 15.28 9.20
N ASN A 50 20.85 16.05 10.24
CA ASN A 50 20.63 15.65 11.63
C ASN A 50 19.35 16.32 12.13
N GLY A 51 18.36 15.54 12.54
CA GLY A 51 17.09 16.05 13.05
C GLY A 51 16.58 15.28 14.27
N VAL A 52 15.40 15.67 14.77
CA VAL A 52 14.76 15.05 15.94
C VAL A 52 14.48 13.55 15.74
N GLY A 53 14.35 13.13 14.47
CA GLY A 53 14.20 11.72 14.07
C GLY A 53 15.50 10.95 13.87
N GLY A 54 16.67 11.53 14.20
CA GLY A 54 18.00 10.95 14.00
C GLY A 54 18.72 11.45 12.75
N HIS A 55 19.80 10.75 12.40
CA HIS A 55 20.55 10.99 11.17
C HIS A 55 19.75 10.49 9.95
N LEU A 56 19.53 11.37 8.98
CA LEU A 56 18.87 11.08 7.72
C LEU A 56 19.84 11.33 6.58
N ILE A 57 19.97 10.34 5.69
CA ILE A 57 20.69 10.46 4.43
C ILE A 57 19.67 10.31 3.31
N ILE A 58 19.68 11.25 2.36
CA ILE A 58 18.97 11.11 1.08
C ILE A 58 20.01 10.81 0.02
N ALA A 59 19.79 9.75 -0.75
CA ALA A 59 20.64 9.35 -1.86
C ALA A 59 19.88 9.54 -3.18
N ASN A 60 20.39 10.41 -4.04
CA ASN A 60 19.85 10.68 -5.37
C ASN A 60 20.76 10.13 -6.48
N ASP A 61 22.05 9.96 -6.19
CA ASP A 61 23.02 9.35 -7.10
C ASP A 61 22.62 7.89 -7.42
N PRO A 62 22.55 7.50 -8.70
CA PRO A 62 22.19 6.13 -9.10
C PRO A 62 23.11 5.05 -8.52
N GLY A 63 24.41 5.34 -8.34
CA GLY A 63 25.37 4.44 -7.71
C GLY A 63 25.06 4.22 -6.23
N LEU A 64 24.73 5.28 -5.50
CA LEU A 64 24.29 5.20 -4.10
C LEU A 64 22.94 4.48 -3.98
N ILE A 65 21.97 4.76 -4.86
CA ILE A 65 20.68 4.08 -4.88
C ILE A 65 20.87 2.57 -5.09
N ARG A 66 21.73 2.18 -6.06
CA ARG A 66 22.08 0.78 -6.29
C ARG A 66 22.77 0.16 -5.09
N HIS A 67 23.71 0.87 -4.46
CA HIS A 67 24.39 0.37 -3.28
C HIS A 67 23.39 0.03 -2.16
N VAL A 68 22.46 0.94 -1.87
CA VAL A 68 21.47 0.78 -0.80
C VAL A 68 20.43 -0.29 -1.13
N LEU A 69 19.90 -0.30 -2.36
CA LEU A 69 18.77 -1.16 -2.73
C LEU A 69 19.15 -2.52 -3.31
N VAL A 70 20.40 -2.70 -3.76
CA VAL A 70 20.85 -3.92 -4.46
C VAL A 70 22.11 -4.50 -3.83
N ASP A 71 23.24 -3.79 -3.93
CA ASP A 71 24.56 -4.38 -3.64
C ASP A 71 24.76 -4.63 -2.13
N ASN A 72 24.14 -3.81 -1.28
CA ASN A 72 24.30 -3.85 0.17
C ASN A 72 22.96 -3.88 0.94
N ALA A 73 21.88 -4.32 0.27
CA ALA A 73 20.50 -4.27 0.80
C ALA A 73 20.32 -4.95 2.18
N LYS A 74 21.09 -6.01 2.47
CA LYS A 74 21.00 -6.77 3.74
C LYS A 74 21.34 -5.93 4.98
N ASN A 75 22.06 -4.82 4.81
CA ASN A 75 22.43 -3.89 5.88
C ASN A 75 21.40 -2.78 6.11
N TYR A 76 20.37 -2.72 5.28
CA TYR A 76 19.29 -1.73 5.38
C TYR A 76 17.98 -2.45 5.73
N LYS A 77 17.19 -1.80 6.58
CA LYS A 77 15.85 -2.26 6.97
C LYS A 77 14.86 -1.14 6.73
N MET A 78 13.58 -1.48 6.62
CA MET A 78 12.52 -0.49 6.56
C MET A 78 12.61 0.45 7.78
N ALA A 79 12.55 1.75 7.51
CA ALA A 79 12.67 2.78 8.54
C ALA A 79 11.62 2.59 9.65
N THR A 80 12.03 2.76 10.91
CA THR A 80 11.17 2.57 12.09
C THR A 80 9.88 3.37 12.03
N VAL A 81 9.95 4.63 11.57
CA VAL A 81 8.76 5.47 11.42
C VAL A 81 7.79 4.87 10.40
N ARG A 82 8.31 4.38 9.27
CA ARG A 82 7.49 3.73 8.23
C ARG A 82 6.87 2.43 8.74
N GLN A 83 7.62 1.63 9.50
CA GLN A 83 7.11 0.44 10.18
C GLN A 83 5.99 0.77 11.18
N LYS A 84 6.12 1.86 11.97
CA LYS A 84 5.08 2.30 12.91
C LYS A 84 3.78 2.73 12.23
N ILE A 85 3.86 3.23 11.00
CA ILE A 85 2.70 3.63 10.19
C ILE A 85 2.03 2.41 9.55
N LEU A 86 2.83 1.50 8.98
CA LEU A 86 2.30 0.40 8.16
C LEU A 86 1.92 -0.84 8.96
N ARG A 87 2.66 -1.23 10.00
CA ARG A 87 2.34 -2.44 10.80
C ARG A 87 0.96 -2.42 11.47
N PRO A 88 0.40 -1.29 11.93
CA PRO A 88 -0.97 -1.26 12.42
C PRO A 88 -2.01 -1.69 11.37
N ILE A 89 -1.71 -1.44 10.09
CA ILE A 89 -2.58 -1.74 8.94
C ILE A 89 -2.30 -3.16 8.41
N LEU A 90 -1.02 -3.44 8.12
CA LEU A 90 -0.56 -4.62 7.38
C LEU A 90 0.11 -5.69 8.25
N ARG A 91 0.22 -5.45 9.56
CA ARG A 91 0.86 -6.35 10.53
C ARG A 91 2.23 -6.83 10.04
N ASP A 92 2.43 -8.13 9.91
CA ASP A 92 3.65 -8.75 9.39
C ASP A 92 3.43 -9.33 7.98
N GLY A 93 2.56 -8.69 7.19
CA GLY A 93 2.37 -8.96 5.77
C GLY A 93 3.56 -8.51 4.91
N LEU A 94 3.53 -8.85 3.62
CA LEU A 94 4.68 -8.76 2.71
C LEU A 94 5.38 -7.39 2.69
N LEU A 95 4.62 -6.31 2.86
CA LEU A 95 5.15 -4.95 2.81
C LEU A 95 5.95 -4.57 4.07
N THR A 96 5.62 -5.15 5.22
CA THR A 96 6.17 -4.82 6.53
C THR A 96 7.08 -5.93 7.08
N ALA A 97 6.93 -7.15 6.57
CA ALA A 97 7.78 -8.29 6.88
C ALA A 97 9.25 -8.01 6.49
N GLU A 98 10.16 -8.54 7.30
CA GLU A 98 11.61 -8.39 7.13
C GLU A 98 12.30 -9.76 7.26
N GLY A 99 13.49 -9.88 6.68
CA GLY A 99 14.34 -11.07 6.84
C GLY A 99 13.67 -12.37 6.38
N GLU A 100 13.70 -13.40 7.23
CA GLU A 100 13.18 -14.73 6.87
C GLU A 100 11.67 -14.78 6.69
N VAL A 101 10.91 -13.99 7.45
CA VAL A 101 9.44 -13.89 7.29
C VAL A 101 9.13 -13.40 5.89
N TRP A 102 9.75 -12.29 5.47
CA TRP A 102 9.58 -11.74 4.13
C TRP A 102 9.97 -12.75 3.04
N LYS A 103 11.10 -13.45 3.20
CA LYS A 103 11.55 -14.46 2.23
C LYS A 103 10.54 -15.58 2.07
N ARG A 104 9.98 -16.11 3.17
CA ARG A 104 8.96 -17.16 3.14
C ARG A 104 7.67 -16.68 2.48
N SER A 105 7.13 -15.55 2.92
CA SER A 105 5.91 -14.95 2.33
C SER A 105 6.09 -14.68 0.84
N ARG A 106 7.21 -14.08 0.44
CA ARG A 106 7.51 -13.82 -0.99
C ARG A 106 7.63 -15.10 -1.79
N LYS A 107 8.28 -16.13 -1.26
CA LYS A 107 8.43 -17.44 -1.92
C LYS A 107 7.07 -18.11 -2.12
N ALA A 108 6.18 -18.04 -1.12
CA ALA A 108 4.84 -18.61 -1.20
C ALA A 108 3.96 -17.91 -2.25
N MET A 109 4.08 -16.58 -2.40
CA MET A 109 3.28 -15.81 -3.36
C MET A 109 3.85 -15.80 -4.79
N ALA A 110 5.15 -15.96 -4.97
CA ALA A 110 5.81 -15.88 -6.29
C ALA A 110 5.16 -16.72 -7.40
N PRO A 111 4.66 -17.95 -7.16
CA PRO A 111 4.01 -18.76 -8.19
C PRO A 111 2.80 -18.09 -8.87
N VAL A 112 2.06 -17.26 -8.14
CA VAL A 112 0.87 -16.54 -8.66
C VAL A 112 1.28 -15.48 -9.69
N PHE A 113 2.49 -14.94 -9.55
CA PHE A 113 3.03 -13.91 -10.44
C PHE A 113 3.96 -14.49 -11.51
N THR A 114 3.78 -15.77 -11.86
CA THR A 114 4.48 -16.37 -13.01
C THR A 114 3.84 -15.90 -14.32
N PRO A 115 4.60 -15.82 -15.44
CA PRO A 115 4.06 -15.37 -16.72
C PRO A 115 2.77 -16.07 -17.13
N ARG A 116 2.68 -17.40 -16.90
CA ARG A 116 1.48 -18.20 -17.22
C ARG A 116 0.22 -17.69 -16.51
N HIS A 117 0.31 -17.36 -15.22
CA HIS A 117 -0.84 -16.83 -14.47
C HIS A 117 -1.14 -15.38 -14.86
N ILE A 118 -0.09 -14.55 -15.04
CA ILE A 118 -0.24 -13.15 -15.45
C ILE A 118 -0.96 -13.02 -16.79
N PHE A 119 -0.66 -13.87 -17.77
CA PHE A 119 -1.37 -13.88 -19.06
C PHE A 119 -2.87 -14.17 -18.89
N GLY A 120 -3.25 -14.95 -17.89
CA GLY A 120 -4.65 -15.22 -17.55
C GLY A 120 -5.41 -14.00 -17.03
N PHE A 121 -4.72 -13.00 -16.48
CA PHE A 121 -5.35 -11.79 -15.93
C PHE A 121 -5.76 -10.78 -17.00
N ALA A 122 -5.13 -10.81 -18.18
CA ALA A 122 -5.33 -9.81 -19.22
C ALA A 122 -6.80 -9.70 -19.70
N GLN A 123 -7.47 -10.84 -19.90
CA GLN A 123 -8.87 -10.86 -20.35
C GLN A 123 -9.84 -10.35 -19.28
N PRO A 124 -9.79 -10.82 -18.01
CA PRO A 124 -10.51 -10.21 -16.90
C PRO A 124 -10.31 -8.69 -16.77
N MET A 125 -9.05 -8.24 -16.79
CA MET A 125 -8.70 -6.82 -16.72
C MET A 125 -9.34 -6.01 -17.85
N LEU A 126 -9.25 -6.51 -19.08
CA LEU A 126 -9.84 -5.86 -20.25
C LEU A 126 -11.37 -5.78 -20.14
N LYS A 127 -12.01 -6.86 -19.70
CA LYS A 127 -13.47 -6.89 -19.51
C LYS A 127 -13.92 -5.84 -18.51
N ARG A 128 -13.34 -5.81 -17.31
CA ARG A 128 -13.66 -4.82 -16.26
C ARG A 128 -13.37 -3.39 -16.71
N THR A 129 -12.28 -3.19 -17.44
CA THR A 129 -11.93 -1.85 -17.98
C THR A 129 -12.95 -1.40 -19.04
N ARG A 130 -13.43 -2.28 -19.91
CA ARG A 130 -14.47 -1.93 -20.89
C ARG A 130 -15.79 -1.57 -20.20
N GLU A 131 -16.23 -2.38 -19.24
CA GLU A 131 -17.42 -2.10 -18.41
C GLU A 131 -17.28 -0.76 -17.66
N PHE A 132 -16.07 -0.42 -17.20
CA PHE A 132 -15.78 0.84 -16.56
C PHE A 132 -15.94 2.04 -17.51
N VAL A 133 -15.39 1.94 -18.73
CA VAL A 133 -15.37 3.02 -19.72
C VAL A 133 -16.76 3.38 -20.21
N THR A 134 -17.68 2.41 -20.34
CA THR A 134 -19.06 2.70 -20.77
C THR A 134 -19.78 3.69 -19.86
N ARG A 135 -19.42 3.76 -18.57
CA ARG A 135 -19.98 4.73 -17.62
C ARG A 135 -19.62 6.18 -17.94
N TYR A 136 -18.53 6.39 -18.67
CA TYR A 136 -18.03 7.70 -19.06
C TYR A 136 -18.48 8.13 -20.45
N GLU A 137 -19.10 7.25 -21.24
CA GLU A 137 -19.56 7.56 -22.60
C GLU A 137 -20.64 8.64 -22.61
N ALA A 138 -21.46 8.73 -21.55
CA ALA A 138 -22.48 9.76 -21.41
C ALA A 138 -21.89 11.16 -21.12
N GLY A 139 -20.59 11.26 -20.82
CA GLY A 139 -19.93 12.49 -20.38
C GLY A 139 -20.37 12.94 -18.98
N GLY A 140 -19.89 14.11 -18.57
CA GLY A 140 -20.17 14.70 -17.26
C GLY A 140 -18.96 14.77 -16.34
N THR A 141 -19.19 15.21 -15.10
CA THR A 141 -18.17 15.32 -14.07
C THR A 141 -18.28 14.13 -13.12
N SER A 142 -17.18 13.42 -12.90
CA SER A 142 -17.09 12.35 -11.90
C SER A 142 -15.83 12.48 -11.05
N ASP A 143 -15.83 11.81 -9.90
CA ASP A 143 -14.65 11.65 -9.07
C ASP A 143 -13.80 10.47 -9.59
N ILE A 144 -12.83 10.80 -10.45
CA ILE A 144 -11.96 9.79 -11.06
C ILE A 144 -11.11 9.03 -10.02
N ALA A 145 -10.80 9.62 -8.86
CA ALA A 145 -10.00 8.96 -7.83
C ALA A 145 -10.81 7.85 -7.14
N HIS A 146 -12.07 8.15 -6.81
CA HIS A 146 -13.01 7.15 -6.29
C HIS A 146 -13.28 6.05 -7.33
N ASP A 147 -13.53 6.45 -8.58
CA ASP A 147 -13.83 5.52 -9.67
C ASP A 147 -12.64 4.57 -9.98
N MET A 148 -11.41 5.08 -9.95
CA MET A 148 -10.19 4.26 -10.12
C MET A 148 -9.97 3.28 -8.96
N THR A 149 -10.35 3.66 -7.74
CA THR A 149 -10.32 2.77 -6.58
C THR A 149 -11.27 1.59 -6.77
N LEU A 150 -12.50 1.85 -7.25
CA LEU A 150 -13.48 0.81 -7.57
C LEU A 150 -13.01 -0.09 -8.72
N LEU A 151 -12.50 0.48 -9.81
CA LEU A 151 -11.96 -0.32 -10.92
C LEU A 151 -10.82 -1.23 -10.48
N THR A 152 -9.91 -0.72 -9.65
CA THR A 152 -8.79 -1.49 -9.11
C THR A 152 -9.30 -2.65 -8.25
N TYR A 153 -10.30 -2.39 -7.39
CA TYR A 153 -10.97 -3.43 -6.61
C TYR A 153 -11.61 -4.51 -7.51
N ASP A 154 -12.40 -4.12 -8.50
CA ASP A 154 -13.10 -5.05 -9.40
C ASP A 154 -12.11 -5.94 -10.18
N ILE A 155 -11.00 -5.35 -10.63
CA ILE A 155 -9.92 -6.09 -11.31
C ILE A 155 -9.26 -7.07 -10.34
N LEU A 156 -8.90 -6.65 -9.13
CA LEU A 156 -8.26 -7.53 -8.15
C LEU A 156 -9.20 -8.66 -7.71
N ALA A 157 -10.47 -8.35 -7.46
CA ALA A 157 -11.49 -9.32 -7.13
C ALA A 157 -11.62 -10.39 -8.20
N GLU A 158 -11.72 -9.98 -9.47
CA GLU A 158 -11.85 -10.92 -10.60
C GLU A 158 -10.57 -11.75 -10.81
N THR A 159 -9.39 -11.12 -10.74
CA THR A 159 -8.13 -11.77 -11.13
C THR A 159 -7.50 -12.62 -10.04
N LEU A 160 -7.54 -12.16 -8.79
CA LEU A 160 -6.87 -12.82 -7.66
C LEU A 160 -7.84 -13.67 -6.83
N PHE A 161 -9.13 -13.35 -6.84
CA PHE A 161 -10.14 -14.00 -6.00
C PHE A 161 -11.27 -14.64 -6.80
N SER A 162 -11.18 -14.68 -8.14
CA SER A 162 -12.21 -15.24 -9.03
C SER A 162 -13.61 -14.62 -8.84
N GLY A 163 -13.65 -13.34 -8.44
CA GLY A 163 -14.88 -12.62 -8.11
C GLY A 163 -15.46 -12.98 -6.74
N GLU A 164 -14.78 -13.80 -5.94
CA GLU A 164 -15.27 -14.33 -4.68
C GLU A 164 -14.68 -13.58 -3.47
N ILE A 165 -14.98 -12.28 -3.34
CA ILE A 165 -14.65 -11.51 -2.12
C ILE A 165 -15.91 -11.35 -1.28
N ALA A 166 -15.79 -11.55 0.04
CA ALA A 166 -16.87 -11.27 0.96
C ALA A 166 -17.08 -9.76 1.14
N GLY A 167 -18.30 -9.27 0.91
CA GLY A 167 -18.68 -7.86 1.14
C GLY A 167 -19.25 -7.18 -0.10
N GLU A 168 -19.80 -5.97 0.09
CA GLU A 168 -20.38 -5.18 -1.01
C GLU A 168 -19.34 -4.20 -1.59
N PRO A 169 -19.12 -4.18 -2.92
CA PRO A 169 -18.12 -3.32 -3.56
C PRO A 169 -18.24 -1.83 -3.22
N GLY A 170 -19.46 -1.30 -3.11
CA GLY A 170 -19.70 0.12 -2.81
C GLY A 170 -19.26 0.55 -1.40
N SER A 171 -19.14 -0.40 -0.46
CA SER A 171 -18.63 -0.13 0.89
C SER A 171 -17.10 -0.09 0.93
N PHE A 172 -16.42 -0.72 -0.03
CA PHE A 172 -14.97 -0.85 -0.05
C PHE A 172 -14.25 0.48 -0.31
N ALA A 173 -14.64 1.21 -1.36
CA ALA A 173 -13.98 2.48 -1.72
C ALA A 173 -14.09 3.52 -0.58
N ASN A 174 -15.28 3.66 0.02
CA ASN A 174 -15.50 4.53 1.15
C ASN A 174 -14.63 4.17 2.37
N GLU A 175 -14.40 2.88 2.62
CA GLU A 175 -13.53 2.44 3.72
C GLU A 175 -12.03 2.59 3.39
N ILE A 176 -11.63 2.52 2.12
CA ILE A 176 -10.27 2.87 1.67
C ILE A 176 -9.99 4.36 1.87
N ASP A 177 -10.93 5.24 1.51
CA ASP A 177 -10.77 6.68 1.73
C ASP A 177 -10.62 6.99 3.22
N ARG A 178 -11.49 6.39 4.06
CA ARG A 178 -11.37 6.48 5.53
C ARG A 178 -10.06 5.93 6.05
N LEU A 179 -9.54 4.85 5.47
CA LEU A 179 -8.24 4.28 5.83
C LEU A 179 -7.12 5.29 5.60
N PHE A 180 -7.07 5.92 4.42
CA PHE A 180 -6.06 6.92 4.10
C PHE A 180 -6.17 8.19 4.96
N GLU A 181 -7.40 8.65 5.22
CA GLU A 181 -7.62 9.84 6.05
C GLU A 181 -7.25 9.64 7.53
N THR A 182 -7.45 8.44 8.06
CA THR A 182 -7.25 8.15 9.49
C THR A 182 -5.89 7.58 9.83
N MET A 183 -5.34 6.70 8.99
CA MET A 183 -4.10 5.96 9.28
C MET A 183 -2.97 6.18 8.26
N GLY A 184 -3.25 6.83 7.12
CA GLY A 184 -2.20 7.25 6.17
C GLY A 184 -1.40 8.47 6.65
N ARG A 185 -1.85 9.16 7.70
CA ARG A 185 -1.21 10.37 8.23
C ARG A 185 -0.11 10.03 9.24
N VAL A 186 1.05 10.65 9.08
CA VAL A 186 2.16 10.55 10.04
C VAL A 186 1.75 11.22 11.35
N ASP A 187 1.75 10.46 12.44
CA ASP A 187 1.55 11.04 13.77
C ASP A 187 2.81 11.82 14.19
N PRO A 188 2.71 13.10 14.60
CA PRO A 188 3.85 13.87 15.07
C PRO A 188 4.64 13.16 16.18
N LEU A 189 3.95 12.38 17.02
CA LEU A 189 4.59 11.62 18.09
C LEU A 189 5.48 10.48 17.56
N ASP A 190 5.18 9.94 16.38
CA ASP A 190 6.02 8.93 15.73
C ASP A 190 7.30 9.57 15.14
N LEU A 191 7.21 10.81 14.66
CA LEU A 191 8.38 11.59 14.20
C LEU A 191 9.30 12.00 15.37
N LEU A 192 8.70 12.40 16.49
CA LEU A 192 9.41 12.74 17.73
C LEU A 192 9.96 11.51 18.47
N ARG A 193 9.82 10.30 17.89
CA ARG A 193 10.22 9.02 18.51
C ARG A 193 9.61 8.84 19.91
N ALA A 194 8.42 9.37 20.16
CA ALA A 194 7.76 9.24 21.45
C ALA A 194 7.51 7.76 21.77
N PRO A 195 7.59 7.35 23.05
CA PRO A 195 7.37 5.97 23.46
C PRO A 195 6.04 5.39 22.98
N ASP A 196 6.02 4.07 22.78
CA ASP A 196 4.86 3.36 22.21
C ASP A 196 3.67 3.26 23.19
N TRP A 197 3.90 3.50 24.49
CA TRP A 197 2.83 3.52 25.50
C TRP A 197 1.91 4.75 25.40
N LEU A 198 2.36 5.81 24.74
CA LEU A 198 1.60 7.05 24.62
C LEU A 198 0.50 6.93 23.54
N PRO A 199 -0.79 7.12 23.88
CA PRO A 199 -1.89 6.84 22.97
C PRO A 199 -1.85 7.71 21.72
N ARG A 200 -1.87 7.07 20.55
CA ARG A 200 -1.97 7.73 19.24
C ARG A 200 -3.45 7.90 18.88
N LEU A 201 -3.98 9.11 19.04
CA LEU A 201 -5.41 9.41 18.83
C LEU A 201 -5.86 9.11 17.39
N THR A 202 -4.98 9.29 16.42
CA THR A 202 -5.15 8.92 15.00
C THR A 202 -5.46 7.43 14.83
N ARG A 203 -4.70 6.57 15.52
CA ARG A 203 -4.88 5.11 15.49
C ARG A 203 -6.20 4.64 16.11
N ILE A 204 -6.76 5.38 17.06
CA ILE A 204 -8.05 5.02 17.67
C ILE A 204 -9.19 5.21 16.67
N ARG A 205 -9.16 6.27 15.85
CA ARG A 205 -10.19 6.56 14.84
C ARG A 205 -10.24 5.51 13.72
N GLY A 206 -9.09 4.95 13.34
CA GLY A 206 -9.00 3.91 12.30
C GLY A 206 -9.43 2.49 12.72
N ARG A 207 -9.71 2.24 14.01
CA ARG A 207 -10.00 0.87 14.51
C ARG A 207 -11.22 0.23 13.84
N LYS A 208 -12.28 1.00 13.58
CA LYS A 208 -13.51 0.50 12.95
C LYS A 208 -13.26 0.06 11.50
N THR A 209 -12.59 0.91 10.73
CA THR A 209 -12.17 0.62 9.35
C THR A 209 -11.27 -0.62 9.28
N MET A 210 -10.34 -0.79 10.23
CA MET A 210 -9.54 -2.03 10.31
C MET A 210 -10.36 -3.27 10.64
N ALA A 211 -11.33 -3.16 11.55
CA ALA A 211 -12.22 -4.28 11.85
C ALA A 211 -13.03 -4.69 10.62
N TYR A 212 -13.45 -3.73 9.79
CA TYR A 212 -14.12 -3.98 8.51
C TYR A 212 -13.22 -4.77 7.54
N PHE A 213 -12.01 -4.28 7.23
CA PHE A 213 -11.10 -4.98 6.31
C PHE A 213 -10.71 -6.38 6.81
N ARG A 214 -10.45 -6.52 8.12
CA ARG A 214 -10.17 -7.84 8.71
C ARG A 214 -11.36 -8.78 8.57
N LYS A 215 -12.58 -8.28 8.77
CA LYS A 215 -13.79 -9.10 8.58
C LYS A 215 -13.91 -9.59 7.14
N ILE A 216 -13.66 -8.73 6.15
CA ILE A 216 -13.64 -9.12 4.73
C ILE A 216 -12.64 -10.24 4.48
N VAL A 217 -11.40 -10.09 4.95
CA VAL A 217 -10.36 -11.12 4.78
C VAL A 217 -10.80 -12.43 5.44
N THR A 218 -11.17 -12.40 6.73
CA THR A 218 -11.59 -13.59 7.46
C THR A 218 -12.79 -14.29 6.82
N ASP A 219 -13.80 -13.54 6.39
CA ASP A 219 -15.00 -14.10 5.76
C ASP A 219 -14.67 -14.69 4.37
N THR A 220 -13.82 -14.03 3.59
CA THR A 220 -13.40 -14.49 2.27
C THR A 220 -12.61 -15.81 2.39
N VAL A 221 -11.69 -15.90 3.35
CA VAL A 221 -10.96 -17.13 3.63
C VAL A 221 -11.91 -18.26 4.05
N LYS A 222 -12.84 -17.99 4.98
CA LYS A 222 -13.83 -18.98 5.43
C LYS A 222 -14.70 -19.49 4.28
N MET A 223 -15.19 -18.60 3.42
CA MET A 223 -15.97 -18.97 2.24
C MET A 223 -15.18 -19.91 1.33
N ARG A 224 -13.88 -19.65 1.13
CA ARG A 224 -13.02 -20.49 0.30
C ARG A 224 -12.74 -21.85 0.94
N GLU A 225 -12.48 -21.91 2.24
CA GLU A 225 -12.29 -23.15 2.98
C GLU A 225 -13.54 -24.05 2.97
N GLU A 226 -14.72 -23.45 3.09
CA GLU A 226 -15.97 -24.21 3.01
C GLU A 226 -16.18 -24.83 1.63
N LYS A 227 -15.85 -24.11 0.55
CA LYS A 227 -15.86 -24.66 -0.81
C LYS A 227 -14.86 -25.79 -0.94
N PHE A 228 -13.63 -25.59 -0.45
CA PHE A 228 -12.59 -26.61 -0.44
C PHE A 228 -13.01 -27.89 0.28
N ARG A 229 -13.77 -27.78 1.38
CA ARG A 229 -14.31 -28.93 2.12
C ARG A 229 -15.47 -29.64 1.40
N ARG A 230 -16.28 -28.92 0.62
CA ARG A 230 -17.43 -29.51 -0.10
C ARG A 230 -17.01 -30.21 -1.38
N ASP A 231 -16.16 -29.56 -2.16
CA ASP A 231 -15.67 -30.07 -3.43
C ASP A 231 -14.29 -29.46 -3.75
N PRO A 232 -13.19 -30.19 -3.47
CA PRO A 232 -11.84 -29.71 -3.73
C PRO A 232 -11.56 -29.41 -5.21
N ASP A 233 -12.21 -30.13 -6.14
CA ASP A 233 -11.96 -30.00 -7.58
C ASP A 233 -12.70 -28.80 -8.19
N ALA A 234 -13.77 -28.34 -7.54
CA ALA A 234 -14.51 -27.15 -7.93
C ALA A 234 -13.88 -25.82 -7.48
N VAL A 235 -12.79 -25.86 -6.70
CA VAL A 235 -12.16 -24.63 -6.18
C VAL A 235 -11.31 -23.93 -7.25
N PRO A 236 -11.51 -22.62 -7.48
CA PRO A 236 -10.68 -21.86 -8.41
C PRO A 236 -9.20 -21.92 -8.05
N GLN A 237 -8.33 -22.07 -9.05
CA GLN A 237 -6.87 -22.04 -8.87
C GLN A 237 -6.35 -20.59 -8.93
N ASP A 238 -6.80 -19.76 -8.00
CA ASP A 238 -6.44 -18.35 -7.90
C ASP A 238 -5.44 -18.06 -6.76
N PHE A 239 -5.17 -16.77 -6.51
CA PHE A 239 -4.20 -16.32 -5.49
C PHE A 239 -4.54 -16.86 -4.10
N LEU A 240 -5.80 -16.73 -3.68
CA LEU A 240 -6.24 -17.16 -2.36
C LEU A 240 -6.11 -18.68 -2.19
N THR A 241 -6.48 -19.47 -3.20
CA THR A 241 -6.32 -20.92 -3.15
C THR A 241 -4.85 -21.31 -3.06
N LEU A 242 -3.97 -20.62 -3.78
CA LEU A 242 -2.53 -20.89 -3.75
C LEU A 242 -1.92 -20.50 -2.39
N LEU A 243 -2.36 -19.40 -1.78
CA LEU A 243 -1.97 -19.03 -0.41
C LEU A 243 -2.43 -20.05 0.63
N LEU A 244 -3.69 -20.49 0.57
CA LEU A 244 -4.21 -21.50 1.50
C LEU A 244 -3.50 -22.84 1.35
N LYS A 245 -3.14 -23.24 0.12
CA LYS A 245 -2.31 -24.44 -0.14
C LYS A 245 -0.88 -24.29 0.39
N ALA A 246 -0.38 -23.07 0.52
CA ALA A 246 0.92 -22.79 1.10
C ALA A 246 0.88 -22.72 2.64
N GLU A 247 -0.30 -22.78 3.27
CA GLU A 247 -0.44 -22.84 4.73
C GLU A 247 0.06 -24.20 5.26
N GLY A 248 0.97 -24.21 6.23
CA GLY A 248 1.49 -25.45 6.82
C GLY A 248 2.80 -25.30 7.59
N PRO A 249 3.33 -26.40 8.17
CA PRO A 249 4.50 -26.39 9.05
C PRO A 249 5.77 -25.82 8.41
N ASP A 250 5.97 -26.09 7.11
CA ASP A 250 7.10 -25.60 6.31
C ASP A 250 6.72 -24.42 5.39
N GLY A 251 5.50 -23.91 5.55
CA GLY A 251 4.87 -22.92 4.70
C GLY A 251 4.55 -21.62 5.42
N LEU A 252 3.35 -21.09 5.16
CA LEU A 252 2.81 -19.92 5.85
C LEU A 252 2.02 -20.35 7.09
N THR A 253 2.12 -19.54 8.13
CA THR A 253 1.19 -19.57 9.26
C THR A 253 -0.16 -18.97 8.86
N ARG A 254 -1.21 -19.29 9.61
CA ARG A 254 -2.53 -18.68 9.40
C ARG A 254 -2.50 -17.14 9.42
N SER A 255 -1.76 -16.56 10.38
CA SER A 255 -1.58 -15.12 10.44
C SER A 255 -0.86 -14.57 9.23
N GLU A 256 0.17 -15.25 8.72
CA GLU A 256 0.85 -14.84 7.49
C GLU A 256 -0.09 -14.96 6.27
N VAL A 257 -1.01 -15.93 6.22
CA VAL A 257 -2.01 -16.01 5.14
C VAL A 257 -3.00 -14.84 5.20
N GLU A 258 -3.46 -14.45 6.39
CA GLU A 258 -4.41 -13.34 6.55
C GLU A 258 -3.76 -11.96 6.40
N ASP A 259 -2.47 -11.84 6.70
CA ASP A 259 -1.74 -10.57 6.64
C ASP A 259 -1.14 -10.30 5.23
N ASN A 260 -1.04 -11.30 4.35
CA ASN A 260 -0.52 -11.18 2.97
C ASN A 260 -1.63 -11.05 1.92
#